data_AF-A0ABD2YQ87-F1
#
_entry.id   AF-A0ABD2YQ87-F1
#
_cell.length_a   1.000
_cell.length_b   1.000
_cell.length_c   1.000
_cell.angle_alpha   90.00
_cell.angle_beta   90.00
_cell.angle_gamma   90.00
#
_symmetry.space_group_name_H-M   'P 1'
#
loop_
_entity.id
_entity.type
_entity.pdbx_description
1 polymer ?
#
loop_
_entity_poly.entity_id
_entity_poly.type
_entity_poly.pdbx_seq_one_letter_code
_entity_poly.pdbx_strand_id
1 'polypeptide(L)'
;MNTAMIDVADELGVPTYLFYTSGAALLGLMFHFQTLEFEQNLEISELVKVEKDLVIPSFANPVPVSVLQNITTNKEIWSTRFLKAPRAYRRVNTFFDLESHALRSFSLDSSYGMSRLPPIYPVGPILNSSLIPIQSAKDPSEMMNWLDCQPENSVVFLFFASIGSFHVNQVQEIAYRLERSGCQFIWVLRQPSAKKGGFASDYESPELILPKGFLD
;
A
#
# COMPACT_ATOMS: atom_id res chain seq x y z
N MET A 1 0.45 7.99 -11.44
CA MET A 1 -0.17 7.07 -12.41
C MET A 1 -0.33 7.87 -13.69
N ASN A 2 0.21 7.41 -14.83
CA ASN A 2 0.07 8.18 -16.07
C ASN A 2 -1.30 7.86 -16.68
N THR A 3 -2.21 8.83 -16.69
CA THR A 3 -3.54 8.70 -17.29
C THR A 3 -3.52 8.91 -18.80
N ALA A 4 -2.37 9.11 -19.44
CA ALA A 4 -2.25 9.32 -20.88
C ALA A 4 -2.90 8.22 -21.73
N MET A 5 -3.01 6.98 -21.22
CA MET A 5 -3.71 5.92 -21.93
C MET A 5 -5.24 6.10 -21.97
N ILE A 6 -5.80 6.91 -21.05
CA ILE A 6 -7.21 7.28 -21.08
C ILE A 6 -7.45 8.18 -22.30
N ASP A 7 -6.63 9.21 -22.48
CA ASP A 7 -6.75 10.16 -23.60
C ASP A 7 -6.65 9.43 -24.96
N VAL A 8 -5.69 8.49 -25.09
CA VAL A 8 -5.54 7.65 -26.30
C VAL A 8 -6.76 6.77 -26.54
N ALA A 9 -7.33 6.16 -25.49
CA ALA A 9 -8.51 5.33 -25.63
C ALA A 9 -9.76 6.15 -26.01
N ASP A 10 -9.89 7.36 -25.49
CA ASP A 10 -10.95 8.30 -25.86
C ASP A 10 -10.84 8.71 -27.34
N GLU A 11 -9.62 9.00 -27.84
CA GLU A 11 -9.36 9.27 -29.26
C GLU A 11 -9.76 8.10 -30.18
N LEU A 12 -9.61 6.87 -29.70
CA LEU A 12 -9.95 5.64 -30.42
C LEU A 12 -11.41 5.19 -30.20
N GLY A 13 -12.19 5.89 -29.35
CA GLY A 13 -13.56 5.52 -29.01
C GLY A 13 -13.69 4.21 -28.22
N VAL A 14 -12.67 3.85 -27.45
CA VAL A 14 -12.62 2.59 -26.67
C VAL A 14 -12.92 2.86 -25.19
N PRO A 15 -13.79 2.08 -24.54
CA PRO A 15 -14.05 2.22 -23.10
C PRO A 15 -12.80 1.98 -22.25
N THR A 16 -12.52 2.91 -21.32
CA THR A 16 -11.40 2.78 -20.38
C THR A 16 -11.84 2.45 -18.97
N TYR A 17 -11.15 1.49 -18.36
CA TYR A 17 -11.37 1.10 -16.97
C TYR A 17 -10.04 1.03 -16.22
N LEU A 18 -9.97 1.72 -15.08
CA LEU A 18 -8.84 1.57 -14.18
C LEU A 18 -9.10 0.46 -13.15
N PHE A 19 -8.05 -0.32 -12.90
CA PHE A 19 -7.98 -1.29 -11.83
C PHE A 19 -7.17 -0.70 -10.66
N TYR A 20 -7.80 -0.60 -9.50
CA TYR A 20 -7.17 -0.13 -8.28
C TYR A 20 -6.60 -1.31 -7.49
N THR A 21 -5.28 -1.32 -7.32
CA THR A 21 -4.54 -2.44 -6.74
C THR A 21 -4.50 -2.43 -5.21
N SER A 22 -4.94 -1.34 -4.57
CA SER A 22 -5.11 -1.23 -3.12
C SER A 22 -6.57 -1.46 -2.71
N GLY A 23 -6.88 -1.35 -1.42
CA GLY A 23 -8.24 -1.56 -0.87
C GLY A 23 -9.25 -0.45 -1.18
N ALA A 24 -10.54 -0.76 -1.00
CA ALA A 24 -11.66 0.15 -1.19
C ALA A 24 -11.62 1.32 -0.20
N ALA A 25 -11.19 1.13 1.05
CA ALA A 25 -11.12 2.23 2.02
C ALA A 25 -10.27 3.40 1.50
N LEU A 26 -9.09 3.08 0.95
CA LEU A 26 -8.17 4.05 0.37
C LEU A 26 -8.71 4.64 -0.94
N LEU A 27 -9.41 3.86 -1.77
CA LEU A 27 -10.08 4.39 -2.96
C LEU A 27 -11.13 5.45 -2.56
N GLY A 28 -11.89 5.19 -1.49
CA GLY A 28 -12.86 6.13 -0.94
C GLY A 28 -12.23 7.39 -0.36
N LEU A 29 -11.03 7.31 0.23
CA LEU A 29 -10.26 8.50 0.59
C LEU A 29 -10.02 9.39 -0.64
N MET A 30 -9.65 8.79 -1.77
CA MET A 30 -9.38 9.57 -2.99
C MET A 30 -10.64 10.26 -3.50
N PHE A 31 -11.79 9.59 -3.50
CA PHE A 31 -13.07 10.21 -3.86
C PHE A 31 -13.46 11.35 -2.91
N HIS A 32 -13.27 11.15 -1.60
CA HIS A 32 -13.60 12.15 -0.60
C HIS A 32 -12.76 13.40 -0.80
N PHE A 33 -11.44 13.24 -0.91
CA PHE A 33 -10.55 14.36 -1.15
C PHE A 33 -10.77 15.03 -2.51
N GLN A 34 -11.10 14.27 -3.56
CA GLN A 34 -11.51 14.85 -4.84
C GLN A 34 -12.76 15.75 -4.66
N THR A 35 -13.74 15.30 -3.88
CA THR A 35 -14.96 16.08 -3.61
C THR A 35 -14.63 17.36 -2.87
N LEU A 36 -13.81 17.30 -1.82
CA LEU A 36 -13.42 18.46 -1.04
C LEU A 36 -12.70 19.51 -1.91
N GLU A 37 -11.75 19.10 -2.76
CA GLU A 37 -11.01 20.05 -3.59
C GLU A 37 -11.83 20.60 -4.75
N PHE A 38 -12.50 19.74 -5.54
CA PHE A 38 -13.12 20.18 -6.80
C PHE A 38 -14.56 20.69 -6.64
N GLU A 39 -15.30 20.21 -5.64
CA GLU A 39 -16.70 20.63 -5.44
C GLU A 39 -16.84 21.63 -4.28
N GLN A 40 -16.02 21.50 -3.24
CA GLN A 40 -16.11 22.36 -2.04
C GLN A 40 -15.00 23.41 -1.98
N ASN A 41 -14.04 23.40 -2.91
CA ASN A 41 -12.93 24.34 -2.97
C ASN A 41 -12.10 24.40 -1.67
N LEU A 42 -11.96 23.26 -0.99
CA LEU A 42 -11.17 23.09 0.23
C LEU A 42 -9.82 22.45 -0.10
N GLU A 43 -8.73 23.17 0.17
CA GLU A 43 -7.38 22.65 -0.06
C GLU A 43 -7.00 21.64 1.03
N ILE A 44 -6.77 20.38 0.64
CA ILE A 44 -6.47 19.30 1.58
C ILE A 44 -5.22 19.60 2.40
N SER A 45 -4.19 20.20 1.80
CA SER A 45 -2.95 20.54 2.51
C SER A 45 -3.13 21.59 3.61
N GLU A 46 -4.18 22.42 3.56
CA GLU A 46 -4.53 23.34 4.64
C GLU A 46 -5.45 22.67 5.66
N LEU A 47 -6.41 21.87 5.20
CA LEU A 47 -7.32 21.13 6.08
C LEU A 47 -6.55 20.25 7.08
N VAL A 48 -5.53 19.52 6.59
CA VAL A 48 -4.69 18.64 7.42
C VAL A 48 -3.76 19.37 8.40
N LYS A 49 -3.64 20.70 8.31
CA LYS A 49 -2.87 21.47 9.31
C LYS A 49 -3.72 21.85 10.52
N VAL A 50 -5.03 21.96 10.31
CA VAL A 50 -5.97 22.46 11.32
C VAL A 50 -6.71 21.30 11.99
N GLU A 51 -7.13 20.31 11.21
CA GLU A 51 -7.88 19.17 11.69
C GLU A 51 -6.98 18.13 12.35
N LYS A 52 -7.49 17.52 13.43
CA LYS A 52 -6.83 16.37 14.07
C LYS A 52 -7.26 15.05 13.44
N ASP A 53 -8.54 14.95 13.10
CA ASP A 53 -9.17 13.75 12.58
C ASP A 53 -10.08 14.12 11.40
N LEU A 54 -10.11 13.28 10.38
CA LEU A 54 -10.98 13.45 9.22
C LEU A 54 -12.08 12.39 9.19
N VAL A 55 -13.32 12.84 9.02
CA VAL A 55 -14.47 11.94 8.81
C VAL A 55 -14.58 11.61 7.33
N ILE A 56 -14.10 10.43 6.95
CA ILE A 56 -14.10 9.97 5.56
C ILE A 56 -15.16 8.87 5.40
N PRO A 57 -16.09 8.95 4.44
CA PRO A 57 -17.21 8.00 4.34
C PRO A 57 -16.83 6.53 4.17
N SER A 58 -15.63 6.23 3.67
CA SER A 58 -15.14 4.85 3.51
C SER A 58 -14.46 4.28 4.76
N PHE A 59 -14.31 5.06 5.83
CA PHE A 59 -13.70 4.63 7.08
C PHE A 59 -14.73 4.62 8.19
N ALA A 60 -14.79 3.51 8.94
CA ALA A 60 -15.73 3.35 10.03
C ALA A 60 -15.48 4.30 11.21
N ASN A 61 -14.24 4.78 11.35
CA ASN A 61 -13.81 5.70 12.39
C ASN A 61 -13.14 6.93 11.77
N PRO A 62 -13.18 8.09 12.45
CA PRO A 62 -12.37 9.24 12.05
C PRO A 62 -10.90 8.85 11.89
N VAL A 63 -10.27 9.35 10.83
CA VAL A 63 -8.88 9.02 10.49
C VAL A 63 -7.96 10.11 11.03
N PRO A 64 -7.02 9.78 11.93
CA PRO A 64 -6.04 10.75 12.41
C PRO A 64 -5.22 11.31 11.26
N VAL A 65 -5.09 12.63 11.21
CA VAL A 65 -4.34 13.28 10.13
C VAL A 65 -2.86 12.88 10.12
N SER A 66 -2.31 12.51 11.28
CA SER A 66 -0.94 12.02 11.41
C SER A 66 -0.62 10.81 10.53
N VAL A 67 -1.61 9.92 10.27
CA VAL A 67 -1.40 8.75 9.41
C VAL A 67 -1.51 9.07 7.92
N LEU A 68 -2.02 10.27 7.57
CA LEU A 68 -2.20 10.73 6.20
C LEU A 68 -1.05 11.61 5.70
N GLN A 69 -0.14 12.04 6.58
CA GLN A 69 0.92 13.02 6.26
C GLN A 69 1.74 12.62 5.04
N ASN A 70 2.10 11.35 4.88
CA ASN A 70 2.87 10.89 3.71
C ASN A 70 2.11 11.05 2.38
N ILE A 71 0.78 11.08 2.42
CA ILE A 71 -0.10 11.26 1.27
C ILE A 71 -0.36 12.74 1.02
N THR A 72 -0.60 13.52 2.08
CA THR A 72 -1.15 14.89 1.98
C THR A 72 -0.08 15.99 1.99
N THR A 73 1.11 15.75 2.55
CA THR A 73 2.18 16.78 2.63
C THR A 73 2.95 16.95 1.32
N ASN A 74 2.86 15.99 0.39
CA ASN A 74 3.48 16.10 -0.92
C ASN A 74 2.42 16.38 -1.99
N LYS A 75 2.19 17.67 -2.27
CA LYS A 75 1.19 18.14 -3.25
C LYS A 75 1.37 17.54 -4.64
N GLU A 76 2.59 17.23 -5.05
CA GLU A 76 2.87 16.61 -6.35
C GLU A 76 2.43 15.14 -6.38
N ILE A 77 2.82 14.34 -5.39
CA ILE A 77 2.39 12.93 -5.26
C ILE A 77 0.86 12.87 -5.11
N TRP A 78 0.31 13.76 -4.29
CA TRP A 78 -1.12 13.91 -4.05
C TRP A 78 -1.88 14.20 -5.35
N SER A 79 -1.58 15.32 -5.99
CA SER A 79 -2.30 15.78 -7.19
C SER A 79 -2.16 14.83 -8.38
N THR A 80 -0.99 14.21 -8.56
CA THR A 80 -0.75 13.31 -9.70
C THR A 80 -1.28 11.90 -9.51
N ARG A 81 -1.42 11.40 -8.28
CA ARG A 81 -1.87 10.02 -8.01
C ARG A 81 -3.33 9.93 -7.59
N PHE A 82 -3.85 10.93 -6.88
CA PHE A 82 -5.14 10.81 -6.21
C PHE A 82 -6.24 11.68 -6.82
N LEU A 83 -5.88 12.84 -7.37
CA LEU A 83 -6.86 13.75 -8.00
C LEU A 83 -7.12 13.45 -9.48
N LYS A 84 -6.17 12.81 -10.17
CA LYS A 84 -6.32 12.45 -11.58
C LYS A 84 -7.24 11.25 -11.75
N ALA A 85 -8.47 11.54 -12.19
CA ALA A 85 -9.47 10.57 -12.65
C ALA A 85 -9.78 9.39 -11.70
N PRO A 86 -9.96 9.58 -10.37
CA PRO A 86 -10.40 8.47 -9.51
C PRO A 86 -11.75 7.91 -9.97
N ARG A 87 -12.61 8.75 -10.55
CA ARG A 87 -13.88 8.34 -11.18
C ARG A 87 -13.70 7.49 -12.45
N ALA A 88 -12.49 7.16 -12.89
CA ALA A 88 -12.22 6.16 -13.94
C ALA A 88 -11.95 4.74 -13.37
N TYR A 89 -11.75 4.60 -12.05
CA TYR A 89 -11.69 3.29 -11.41
C TYR A 89 -13.05 2.59 -11.49
N ARG A 90 -13.05 1.37 -11.99
CA ARG A 90 -14.23 0.48 -11.97
C ARG A 90 -13.96 -0.81 -11.23
N ARG A 91 -12.70 -1.21 -11.04
CA ARG A 91 -12.34 -2.45 -10.36
C ARG A 91 -11.41 -2.16 -9.21
N VAL A 92 -11.61 -2.86 -8.09
CA VAL A 92 -10.78 -2.73 -6.89
C VAL A 92 -10.40 -4.12 -6.39
N ASN A 93 -9.13 -4.28 -5.97
CA ASN A 93 -8.60 -5.56 -5.51
C ASN A 93 -9.02 -5.89 -4.07
N THR A 94 -10.31 -6.08 -3.86
CA THR A 94 -10.91 -6.45 -2.57
C THR A 94 -12.19 -7.27 -2.77
N PHE A 95 -12.80 -7.75 -1.69
CA PHE A 95 -14.09 -8.43 -1.67
C PHE A 95 -14.98 -7.89 -0.56
N PHE A 96 -16.28 -8.18 -0.65
CA PHE A 96 -17.29 -7.56 0.21
C PHE A 96 -17.06 -7.79 1.70
N ASP A 97 -16.78 -9.03 2.12
CA ASP A 97 -16.62 -9.35 3.55
C ASP A 97 -15.38 -8.69 4.16
N LEU A 98 -14.35 -8.36 3.36
CA LEU A 98 -13.14 -7.67 3.82
C LEU A 98 -13.38 -6.18 4.08
N GLU A 99 -14.11 -5.50 3.19
CA GLU A 99 -14.26 -4.03 3.20
C GLU A 99 -15.72 -3.57 3.05
N SER A 100 -16.65 -4.26 3.71
CA SER A 100 -18.10 -4.01 3.56
C SER A 100 -18.52 -2.57 3.85
N HIS A 101 -17.92 -1.92 4.84
CA HIS A 101 -18.20 -0.52 5.18
C HIS A 101 -17.82 0.42 4.03
N ALA A 102 -16.59 0.30 3.50
CA ALA A 102 -16.11 1.12 2.39
C ALA A 102 -16.91 0.85 1.09
N LEU A 103 -17.26 -0.41 0.81
CA LEU A 103 -18.02 -0.73 -0.39
C LEU A 103 -19.48 -0.24 -0.32
N ARG A 104 -20.09 -0.24 0.88
CA ARG A 104 -21.41 0.34 1.09
C ARG A 104 -21.41 1.85 0.89
N SER A 105 -20.37 2.56 1.35
CA SER A 105 -20.30 4.02 1.16
C SER A 105 -20.28 4.41 -0.33
N PHE A 106 -19.74 3.58 -1.22
CA PHE A 106 -19.75 3.84 -2.65
C PHE A 106 -21.14 3.80 -3.29
N SER A 107 -22.10 3.14 -2.65
CA SER A 107 -23.47 2.99 -3.16
C SER A 107 -24.40 4.13 -2.71
N LEU A 108 -23.95 4.98 -1.80
CA LEU A 108 -24.73 6.10 -1.26
C LEU A 108 -24.56 7.33 -2.15
N ASP A 109 -25.67 7.85 -2.68
CA ASP A 109 -25.69 8.91 -3.71
C ASP A 109 -25.06 10.24 -3.25
N SER A 110 -24.86 10.45 -1.94
CA SER A 110 -24.33 11.68 -1.36
C SER A 110 -22.98 11.53 -0.65
N SER A 111 -22.36 10.35 -0.65
CA SER A 111 -21.11 10.14 0.10
C SER A 111 -19.90 10.82 -0.55
N TYR A 112 -19.91 11.04 -1.86
CA TYR A 112 -18.73 11.52 -2.61
C TYR A 112 -19.09 12.61 -3.62
N GLY A 113 -19.78 13.64 -3.12
CA GLY A 113 -20.12 14.83 -3.86
C GLY A 113 -21.53 14.84 -4.43
N MET A 114 -21.77 15.79 -5.33
CA MET A 114 -23.09 16.10 -5.91
C MET A 114 -23.55 15.07 -6.96
N SER A 115 -22.67 14.16 -7.39
CA SER A 115 -22.99 13.14 -8.37
C SER A 115 -22.58 11.75 -7.91
N ARG A 116 -23.48 10.80 -8.15
CA ARG A 116 -23.29 9.38 -7.84
C ARG A 116 -21.97 8.87 -8.43
N LEU A 117 -21.26 8.07 -7.64
CA LEU A 117 -20.09 7.36 -8.14
C LEU A 117 -20.50 6.36 -9.24
N PRO A 118 -19.67 6.17 -10.27
CA PRO A 118 -19.89 5.08 -11.21
C PRO A 118 -19.77 3.72 -10.50
N PRO A 119 -20.36 2.64 -11.06
CA PRO A 119 -20.27 1.32 -10.46
C PRO A 119 -18.82 0.87 -10.22
N ILE A 120 -18.53 0.42 -9.00
CA ILE A 120 -17.23 -0.11 -8.58
C ILE A 120 -17.41 -1.60 -8.25
N TYR A 121 -16.60 -2.43 -8.90
CA TYR A 121 -16.63 -3.88 -8.78
C TYR A 121 -15.47 -4.37 -7.90
N PRO A 122 -15.75 -4.91 -6.70
CA PRO A 122 -14.76 -5.65 -5.94
C PRO A 122 -14.49 -6.98 -6.66
N VAL A 123 -13.26 -7.17 -7.14
CA VAL A 123 -12.84 -8.33 -7.95
C VAL A 123 -11.72 -9.14 -7.31
N GLY A 124 -11.40 -8.84 -6.04
CA GLY A 124 -10.31 -9.47 -5.30
C GLY A 124 -10.72 -10.71 -4.51
N PRO A 125 -9.75 -11.37 -3.86
CA PRO A 125 -8.32 -11.08 -3.96
C PRO A 125 -7.73 -11.62 -5.26
N ILE A 126 -7.23 -10.72 -6.11
CA ILE A 126 -6.42 -11.08 -7.28
C ILE A 126 -5.00 -11.23 -6.79
N LEU A 127 -4.58 -12.49 -6.68
CA LEU A 127 -3.22 -12.88 -6.28
C LEU A 127 -2.47 -13.40 -7.50
N ASN A 128 -1.16 -13.19 -7.52
CA ASN A 128 -0.32 -13.85 -8.50
C ASN A 128 -0.12 -15.31 -8.09
N SER A 129 -0.89 -16.23 -8.68
CA SER A 129 -0.81 -17.68 -8.40
C SER A 129 0.27 -18.39 -9.22
N SER A 130 0.79 -17.75 -10.27
CA SER A 130 1.95 -18.26 -10.99
C SER A 130 3.16 -18.16 -10.07
N LEU A 131 3.67 -19.33 -9.65
CA LEU A 131 5.01 -19.50 -9.15
C LEU A 131 5.98 -18.97 -10.22
N ILE A 132 6.26 -17.67 -10.20
CA ILE A 132 7.36 -17.12 -11.00
C ILE A 132 8.59 -17.89 -10.50
N PRO A 133 9.30 -18.62 -11.37
CA PRO A 133 10.55 -19.23 -10.98
C PRO A 133 11.42 -18.11 -10.45
N ILE A 134 11.63 -18.09 -9.13
CA ILE A 134 12.49 -17.11 -8.50
C ILE A 134 13.86 -17.42 -9.10
N GLN A 135 14.35 -16.55 -9.99
CA GLN A 135 15.75 -16.56 -10.39
C GLN A 135 16.56 -16.04 -9.20
N SER A 136 16.54 -16.77 -8.09
CA SER A 136 17.46 -16.56 -6.98
C SER A 136 18.73 -17.35 -7.29
N ALA A 137 19.88 -16.73 -7.04
CA ALA A 137 21.17 -17.42 -7.11
C ALA A 137 21.32 -18.53 -6.05
N LYS A 138 20.34 -18.69 -5.15
CA LYS A 138 20.30 -19.68 -4.07
C LYS A 138 19.13 -20.65 -4.27
N ASP A 139 19.38 -21.91 -3.95
CA ASP A 139 18.41 -22.99 -4.01
C ASP A 139 17.27 -22.73 -3.00
N PRO A 140 16.02 -22.53 -3.46
CA PRO A 140 14.89 -22.31 -2.56
C PRO A 140 14.61 -23.51 -1.64
N SER A 141 15.16 -24.70 -1.94
CA SER A 141 14.90 -25.90 -1.16
C SER A 141 15.40 -25.82 0.28
N GLU A 142 16.53 -25.15 0.53
CA GLU A 142 17.10 -25.08 1.88
C GLU A 142 16.18 -24.36 2.87
N MET A 143 15.67 -23.19 2.47
CA MET A 143 14.72 -22.41 3.27
C MET A 143 13.40 -23.16 3.45
N MET A 144 12.89 -23.80 2.39
CA MET A 144 11.65 -24.57 2.49
C MET A 144 11.81 -25.79 3.40
N ASN A 145 12.91 -26.54 3.28
CA ASN A 145 13.20 -27.67 4.16
C ASN A 145 13.35 -27.24 5.63
N TRP A 146 14.00 -26.10 5.89
CA TRP A 146 14.10 -25.55 7.24
C TRP A 146 12.71 -25.18 7.80
N LEU A 147 11.85 -24.57 6.98
CA LEU A 147 10.49 -24.19 7.35
C LEU A 147 9.62 -25.42 7.63
N ASP A 148 9.75 -26.48 6.82
CA ASP A 148 9.03 -27.75 6.98
C ASP A 148 9.39 -28.49 8.29
N CYS A 149 10.54 -28.17 8.90
CA CYS A 149 10.94 -28.70 10.20
C CYS A 149 10.41 -27.89 11.39
N GLN A 150 9.75 -26.75 11.17
CA GLN A 150 9.21 -25.92 12.25
C GLN A 150 7.79 -26.36 12.63
N PRO A 151 7.36 -26.19 13.89
CA PRO A 151 5.96 -26.38 14.27
C PRO A 151 5.00 -25.50 13.47
N GLU A 152 3.75 -25.95 13.32
CA GLU A 152 2.74 -25.16 12.63
C GLU A 152 2.53 -23.80 13.32
N ASN A 153 2.43 -22.74 12.51
CA ASN A 153 2.20 -21.36 12.96
C ASN A 153 3.27 -20.82 13.94
N SER A 154 4.50 -21.36 13.93
CA SER A 154 5.56 -20.94 14.87
C SER A 154 6.63 -20.00 14.30
N VAL A 155 6.61 -19.73 12.99
CA VAL A 155 7.61 -18.92 12.30
C VAL A 155 7.07 -17.54 11.96
N VAL A 156 7.81 -16.49 12.32
CA VAL A 156 7.50 -15.11 11.94
C VAL A 156 8.15 -14.77 10.60
N PHE A 157 7.35 -14.39 9.60
CA PHE A 157 7.88 -13.88 8.33
C PHE A 157 7.90 -12.34 8.33
N LEU A 158 9.09 -11.76 8.17
CA LEU A 158 9.31 -10.32 8.10
C LEU A 158 9.71 -9.91 6.68
N PHE A 159 8.82 -9.18 6.02
CA PHE A 159 9.06 -8.62 4.70
C PHE A 159 8.36 -7.27 4.56
N PHE A 160 9.13 -6.22 4.27
CA PHE A 160 8.65 -4.84 4.21
C PHE A 160 8.29 -4.39 2.78
N ALA A 161 7.87 -5.35 1.94
CA ALA A 161 7.60 -5.14 0.52
C ALA A 161 8.83 -4.63 -0.27
N SER A 162 8.62 -4.25 -1.53
CA SER A 162 9.69 -3.95 -2.47
C SER A 162 10.42 -2.62 -2.23
N ILE A 163 9.81 -1.70 -1.46
CA ILE A 163 10.34 -0.34 -1.20
C ILE A 163 10.77 -0.21 0.27
N GLY A 164 10.24 -1.04 1.18
CA GLY A 164 10.53 -0.94 2.60
C GLY A 164 11.97 -1.28 2.92
N SER A 165 12.62 -0.35 3.60
CA SER A 165 13.99 -0.43 4.08
C SER A 165 14.14 0.53 5.26
N PHE A 166 15.13 0.28 6.11
CA PHE A 166 15.31 1.04 7.35
C PHE A 166 16.73 1.54 7.50
N HIS A 167 16.88 2.60 8.29
CA HIS A 167 18.19 3.05 8.74
C HIS A 167 18.85 1.97 9.63
N VAL A 168 20.18 1.95 9.63
CA VAL A 168 20.99 0.92 10.32
C VAL A 168 20.61 0.76 11.79
N ASN A 169 20.38 1.84 12.52
CA ASN A 169 19.94 1.81 13.91
C ASN A 169 18.61 1.05 14.10
N GLN A 170 17.64 1.26 13.20
CA GLN A 170 16.35 0.57 13.26
C GLN A 170 16.49 -0.90 12.86
N VAL A 171 17.37 -1.23 11.91
CA VAL A 171 17.72 -2.62 11.56
C VAL A 171 18.31 -3.34 12.77
N GLN A 172 19.25 -2.70 13.48
CA GLN A 172 19.88 -3.25 14.68
C GLN A 172 18.88 -3.49 15.82
N GLU A 173 17.96 -2.56 16.05
CA GLU A 173 16.89 -2.75 17.03
C GLU A 173 15.94 -3.88 16.64
N ILE A 174 15.56 -4.00 15.36
CA ILE A 174 14.74 -5.13 14.89
C ILE A 174 15.46 -6.45 15.14
N ALA A 175 16.74 -6.56 14.77
CA ALA A 175 17.55 -7.74 14.99
C ALA A 175 17.62 -8.11 16.48
N TYR A 176 17.93 -7.14 17.33
CA TYR A 176 17.99 -7.33 18.78
C TYR A 176 16.66 -7.84 19.37
N ARG A 177 15.52 -7.34 18.87
CA ARG A 177 14.19 -7.77 19.32
C ARG A 177 13.81 -9.14 18.81
N LEU A 178 14.20 -9.51 17.59
CA LEU A 178 13.98 -10.85 17.04
C LEU A 178 14.73 -11.89 17.87
N GLU A 179 16.01 -11.66 18.17
CA GLU A 179 16.81 -12.57 19.00
C GLU A 179 16.20 -12.76 20.40
N ARG A 180 15.82 -11.64 21.06
CA ARG A 180 15.19 -11.69 22.38
C ARG A 180 13.78 -12.28 22.40
N SER A 181 13.11 -12.35 21.26
CA SER A 181 11.76 -12.92 21.19
C SER A 181 11.77 -14.44 21.37
N GLY A 182 12.90 -15.10 21.09
CA GLY A 182 13.01 -16.56 21.08
C GLY A 182 12.15 -17.24 19.99
N CYS A 183 11.49 -16.47 19.13
CA CYS A 183 10.69 -16.99 18.03
C CYS A 183 11.60 -17.36 16.85
N GLN A 184 11.22 -18.38 16.11
CA GLN A 184 11.83 -18.67 14.81
C GLN A 184 11.33 -17.65 13.80
N PHE A 185 12.20 -17.17 12.91
CA PHE A 185 11.82 -16.15 11.95
C PHE A 185 12.54 -16.30 10.60
N ILE A 186 11.89 -15.79 9.56
CA ILE A 186 12.48 -15.54 8.23
C ILE A 186 12.39 -14.05 8.00
N TRP A 187 13.53 -13.38 7.78
CA TRP A 187 13.58 -11.94 7.55
C TRP A 187 14.26 -11.61 6.23
N VAL A 188 13.51 -10.98 5.32
CA VAL A 188 14.04 -10.42 4.08
C VAL A 188 14.62 -9.04 4.36
N LEU A 189 15.91 -8.98 4.64
CA LEU A 189 16.64 -7.76 4.95
C LEU A 189 17.09 -7.03 3.67
N ARG A 190 16.72 -5.75 3.52
CA ARG A 190 16.98 -4.92 2.33
C ARG A 190 17.52 -3.55 2.71
N GLN A 191 18.46 -3.03 1.91
CA GLN A 191 19.07 -1.72 2.11
C GLN A 191 18.30 -0.60 1.40
N PRO A 192 18.31 0.64 1.94
CA PRO A 192 17.66 1.77 1.31
C PRO A 192 18.20 2.10 -0.08
N SER A 193 17.29 2.45 -0.99
CA SER A 193 17.65 2.98 -2.32
C SER A 193 18.33 4.34 -2.19
N ALA A 194 19.40 4.55 -2.97
CA ALA A 194 20.05 5.86 -3.11
C ALA A 194 19.11 6.93 -3.73
N LYS A 195 18.08 6.51 -4.47
CA LYS A 195 17.04 7.40 -5.02
C LYS A 195 15.81 7.41 -4.12
N LYS A 196 15.26 8.59 -3.84
CA LYS A 196 14.01 8.78 -3.11
C LYS A 196 12.86 8.04 -3.80
N GLY A 197 12.23 7.09 -3.11
CA GLY A 197 11.12 6.28 -3.65
C GLY A 197 11.53 5.16 -4.61
N GLY A 198 12.83 4.83 -4.69
CA GLY A 198 13.32 3.67 -5.44
C GLY A 198 13.12 2.34 -4.69
N PHE A 199 13.30 1.24 -5.41
CA PHE A 199 13.23 -0.11 -4.85
C PHE A 199 14.41 -0.40 -3.93
N ALA A 200 14.14 -1.03 -2.79
CA ALA A 200 15.18 -1.49 -1.87
C ALA A 200 15.98 -2.63 -2.52
N SER A 201 17.30 -2.67 -2.28
CA SER A 201 18.21 -3.70 -2.81
C SER A 201 18.71 -4.61 -1.70
N ASP A 202 19.37 -5.72 -2.06
CA ASP A 202 20.03 -6.58 -1.08
C ASP A 202 21.26 -5.89 -0.49
N TYR A 203 21.59 -6.20 0.77
CA TYR A 203 22.86 -5.80 1.37
C TYR A 203 24.01 -6.64 0.77
N GLU A 204 25.14 -6.00 0.47
CA GLU A 204 26.36 -6.71 0.06
C GLU A 204 27.03 -7.44 1.25
N SER A 205 26.98 -6.83 2.44
CA SER A 205 27.59 -7.35 3.67
C SER A 205 26.65 -7.14 4.87
N PRO A 206 25.58 -7.96 5.02
CA PRO A 206 24.63 -7.84 6.13
C PRO A 206 25.27 -7.97 7.53
N GLU A 207 26.35 -8.73 7.65
CA GLU A 207 27.13 -8.92 8.87
C GLU A 207 27.73 -7.63 9.46
N LEU A 208 27.92 -6.59 8.64
CA LEU A 208 28.41 -5.29 9.10
C LEU A 208 27.32 -4.45 9.77
N ILE A 209 26.05 -4.79 9.52
CA ILE A 209 24.88 -4.02 9.96
C ILE A 209 24.22 -4.69 11.17
N LEU A 210 24.21 -6.02 11.19
CA LEU A 210 23.58 -6.81 12.24
C LEU A 210 24.38 -6.79 13.56
N PRO A 211 23.72 -6.97 14.72
CA PRO A 211 24.40 -7.13 15.99
C PRO A 211 25.42 -8.28 15.95
N LYS A 212 26.52 -8.12 16.70
CA LYS A 212 27.54 -9.16 16.80
C LYS A 212 26.94 -10.46 17.37
N GLY A 213 27.16 -11.58 16.69
CA GLY A 213 26.63 -12.89 17.07
C GLY A 213 25.23 -13.19 16.56
N PHE A 214 24.58 -12.28 15.83
CA PHE A 214 23.22 -12.49 15.34
C PHE A 214 23.10 -13.59 14.26
N LEU A 215 24.20 -13.87 13.55
CA LEU A 215 24.26 -14.91 12.52
C LEU A 215 24.94 -16.20 13.03
N ASP A 216 25.33 -16.25 14.30
CA ASP A 216 26.06 -17.37 14.92
C ASP A 216 25.11 -18.46 15.46
#